data_AF-A0A958Q0Q5-F1
#
_entry.id   AF-A0A958Q0Q5-F1
#
_cell.length_a   1.000
_cell.length_b   1.000
_cell.length_c   1.000
_cell.angle_alpha   90.00
_cell.angle_beta   90.00
_cell.angle_gamma   90.00
#
_symmetry.space_group_name_H-M   'P 1'
#
loop_
_entity.id
_entity.type
_entity.pdbx_description
1 polymer ?
#
loop_
_entity_poly.entity_id
_entity_poly.type
_entity_poly.pdbx_seq_one_letter_code
_entity_poly.pdbx_strand_id
1 'polypeptide(L)'
;NVDGKISIESRNGKGTSQFRLIDQESVFGEIYFFLGEKQIHNARALSDATVIFFNKGALKNIFARNQELSNHFLWHIWKSLNFQLHQYLESLENTDEPSEFSSPAVKDLDQLWLQLEISSKVKFSPAVMSFLQECGDTIDCKENQNVIEKDSNCNEIHIVLEGEVSLEIDQEVVGIVTPGEVFAELALSQSQYSSHLSAKACSAQTKILKIEKSKLIEKMDQNSPKTASLMLSVCKIVAHKIQTLHQSY
;
A
#
# COMPACT_ATOMS: atom_id res chain seq x y z
N ASN A 1 28.04 17.75 7.87
CA ASN A 1 27.56 16.44 8.35
C ASN A 1 26.30 16.65 9.16
N VAL A 2 25.16 16.24 8.61
CA VAL A 2 23.90 16.16 9.35
C VAL A 2 23.77 14.69 9.77
N ASP A 3 24.60 14.25 10.73
CA ASP A 3 24.58 12.89 11.31
C ASP A 3 23.49 12.78 12.39
N GLY A 4 22.29 13.25 12.04
CA GLY A 4 21.12 13.14 12.90
C GLY A 4 20.52 11.75 12.81
N LYS A 5 20.40 11.05 13.94
CA LYS A 5 19.67 9.78 14.03
C LYS A 5 18.37 10.02 14.78
N ILE A 6 17.25 9.59 14.20
CA ILE A 6 15.93 9.65 14.83
C ILE A 6 15.37 8.24 14.95
N SER A 7 14.90 7.88 16.13
CA SER A 7 14.15 6.66 16.39
C SER A 7 12.66 6.94 16.23
N ILE A 8 11.98 6.13 15.43
CA ILE A 8 10.52 6.03 15.44
C ILE A 8 10.16 4.92 16.42
N GLU A 9 9.35 5.25 17.40
CA GLU A 9 9.01 4.38 18.53
C GLU A 9 7.49 4.15 18.56
N SER A 10 7.10 2.88 18.70
CA SER A 10 5.71 2.48 18.94
C SER A 10 5.50 2.23 20.42
N ARG A 11 4.32 2.58 20.93
CA ARG A 11 3.94 2.30 22.32
C ARG A 11 2.87 1.21 22.33
N ASN A 12 3.20 0.05 22.86
CA ASN A 12 2.27 -1.06 23.03
C ASN A 12 2.01 -1.31 24.53
N GLY A 13 1.11 -2.25 24.84
CA GLY A 13 0.78 -2.62 26.22
C GLY A 13 1.95 -3.16 27.05
N LYS A 14 3.10 -3.48 26.42
CA LYS A 14 4.32 -4.00 27.07
C LYS A 14 5.43 -2.95 27.22
N GLY A 15 5.30 -1.75 26.64
CA GLY A 15 6.29 -0.69 26.72
C GLY A 15 6.45 0.10 25.43
N THR A 16 7.57 0.80 25.30
CA THR A 16 7.95 1.48 24.07
C THR A 16 8.97 0.62 23.34
N SER A 17 8.69 0.24 22.10
CA SER A 17 9.64 -0.44 21.22
C SER A 17 10.10 0.49 20.11
N GLN A 18 11.39 0.43 19.80
CA GLN A 18 11.91 1.08 18.61
C GLN A 18 11.37 0.34 17.38
N PHE A 19 10.71 1.08 16.50
CA PHE A 19 10.11 0.56 15.28
C PHE A 19 11.04 0.77 14.08
N ARG A 20 11.64 1.95 13.94
CA ARG A 20 12.49 2.29 12.79
C ARG A 20 13.58 3.30 13.16
N LEU A 21 14.76 3.15 12.58
CA LEU A 21 15.77 4.21 12.56
C LEU A 21 15.64 5.02 11.27
N ILE A 22 15.61 6.35 11.44
CA ILE A 22 15.63 7.33 10.37
C ILE A 22 17.05 7.86 10.31
N ASP A 23 17.65 7.71 9.13
CA ASP A 23 18.96 8.22 8.76
C ASP A 23 18.83 9.43 7.83
N GLN A 24 19.97 9.87 7.28
CA GLN A 24 20.01 10.99 6.36
C GLN A 24 19.16 10.69 5.11
N GLU A 25 18.39 11.68 4.64
CA GLU A 25 17.50 11.58 3.47
C GLU A 25 16.23 10.73 3.64
N SER A 26 16.04 10.09 4.81
CA SER A 26 14.81 9.39 5.13
C SER A 26 13.65 10.36 5.43
N VAL A 27 12.44 9.94 5.07
CA VAL A 27 11.18 10.63 5.39
C VAL A 27 10.41 9.83 6.44
N PHE A 28 9.70 10.54 7.33
CA PHE A 28 8.75 9.97 8.27
C PHE A 28 7.52 10.88 8.41
N GLY A 29 6.38 10.29 8.79
CA GLY A 29 5.11 11.00 8.92
C GLY A 29 4.25 10.97 7.65
N GLU A 30 4.61 10.15 6.67
CA GLU A 30 3.88 9.94 5.42
C GLU A 30 2.45 9.42 5.63
N ILE A 31 2.24 8.51 6.60
CA ILE A 31 0.90 7.99 6.93
C ILE A 31 0.00 9.15 7.39
N TYR A 32 0.51 10.00 8.30
CA TYR A 32 -0.20 11.20 8.75
C TYR A 32 -0.49 12.16 7.59
N PHE A 33 0.46 12.34 6.68
CA PHE A 33 0.29 13.20 5.52
C PHE A 33 -0.93 12.78 4.67
N PHE A 34 -1.11 11.48 4.39
CA PHE A 34 -2.23 11.02 3.57
C PHE A 34 -3.54 10.89 4.36
N LEU A 35 -3.51 10.24 5.51
CA LEU A 35 -4.72 9.83 6.20
C LEU A 35 -5.22 10.91 7.17
N GLY A 36 -4.33 11.77 7.67
CA GLY A 36 -4.67 12.83 8.63
C GLY A 36 -5.10 12.30 10.00
N GLU A 37 -4.92 11.01 10.24
CA GLU A 37 -5.31 10.34 11.49
C GLU A 37 -4.28 10.57 12.61
N LYS A 38 -4.61 10.14 13.84
CA LYS A 38 -3.74 10.34 15.00
C LYS A 38 -2.37 9.71 14.77
N GLN A 39 -1.32 10.42 15.16
CA GLN A 39 0.06 9.94 15.07
C GLN A 39 0.19 8.60 15.79
N ILE A 40 0.60 7.57 15.04
CA ILE A 40 0.65 6.18 15.52
C ILE A 40 1.98 5.89 16.23
N HIS A 41 3.01 6.68 15.90
CA HIS A 41 4.37 6.54 16.42
C HIS A 41 4.91 7.85 16.97
N ASN A 42 5.82 7.75 17.94
CA ASN A 42 6.60 8.88 18.45
C ASN A 42 7.95 8.94 17.72
N ALA A 43 8.41 10.14 17.40
CA ALA A 43 9.76 10.34 16.89
C ALA A 43 10.64 10.90 18.02
N ARG A 44 11.77 10.23 18.30
CA ARG A 44 12.75 10.65 19.31
C ARG A 44 14.12 10.79 18.66
N ALA A 45 14.71 11.97 18.76
CA ALA A 45 16.09 12.19 18.35
C ALA A 45 17.04 11.38 19.27
N LEU A 46 17.95 10.62 18.66
CA LEU A 46 19.01 9.87 19.34
C LEU A 46 20.34 10.65 19.36
N SER A 47 20.49 11.62 18.46
CA SER A 47 21.60 12.57 18.38
C SER A 47 21.06 13.92 17.90
N ASP A 48 21.91 14.96 17.91
CA ASP A 48 21.57 16.25 17.31
C ASP A 48 21.16 16.06 15.84
N ALA A 49 19.90 16.35 15.55
CA ALA A 49 19.30 16.13 14.24
C ALA A 49 18.61 17.41 13.75
N THR A 50 18.75 17.68 12.45
CA THR A 50 17.99 18.73 11.77
C THR A 50 16.91 18.07 10.92
N VAL A 51 15.66 18.46 11.12
CA VAL A 51 14.52 17.94 10.36
C VAL A 51 13.92 19.06 9.53
N ILE A 52 13.71 18.79 8.24
CA ILE A 52 12.93 19.67 7.37
C ILE A 52 11.46 19.29 7.52
N PHE A 53 10.69 20.18 8.14
CA PHE A 53 9.25 19.97 8.31
C PHE A 53 8.47 20.59 7.17
N PHE A 54 7.55 19.82 6.61
CA PHE A 54 6.62 20.29 5.58
C PHE A 54 5.19 20.33 6.10
N ASN A 55 4.59 21.52 6.08
CA ASN A 55 3.18 21.67 6.38
C ASN A 55 2.32 21.06 5.25
N LYS A 56 1.32 20.23 5.60
CA LYS A 56 0.42 19.57 4.64
C LYS A 56 -0.28 20.55 3.68
N GLY A 57 -0.73 21.71 4.17
CA GLY A 57 -1.34 22.75 3.34
C GLY A 57 -0.33 23.41 2.40
N ALA A 58 0.88 23.68 2.90
CA ALA A 58 1.96 24.23 2.07
C ALA A 58 2.37 23.27 0.95
N LEU A 59 2.52 21.97 1.26
CA LEU A 59 2.82 20.94 0.24
C LEU A 59 1.73 20.84 -0.82
N LYS A 60 0.45 20.87 -0.42
CA LYS A 60 -0.66 20.88 -1.39
C LYS A 60 -0.56 22.06 -2.36
N ASN A 61 -0.24 23.25 -1.85
CA ASN A 61 -0.06 24.43 -2.69
C ASN A 61 1.15 24.32 -3.61
N ILE A 62 2.25 23.73 -3.13
CA ILE A 62 3.44 23.48 -3.96
C ILE A 62 3.12 22.47 -5.06
N PHE A 63 2.45 21.36 -4.75
CA PHE A 63 2.07 20.35 -5.73
C PHE A 63 1.15 20.90 -6.81
N ALA A 64 0.24 21.81 -6.44
CA ALA A 64 -0.63 22.48 -7.40
C ALA A 64 0.11 23.45 -8.33
N ARG A 65 1.31 23.91 -7.95
CA ARG A 65 2.09 24.91 -8.70
C ARG A 65 3.29 24.33 -9.44
N ASN A 66 3.81 23.19 -8.98
CA ASN A 66 4.99 22.55 -9.54
C ASN A 66 4.78 21.04 -9.62
N GLN A 67 4.43 20.58 -10.84
CA GLN A 67 4.09 19.20 -11.13
C GLN A 67 5.30 18.25 -11.01
N GLU A 68 6.46 18.67 -11.50
CA GLU A 68 7.71 17.90 -11.44
C GLU A 68 8.10 17.64 -9.97
N LEU A 69 8.09 18.68 -9.14
CA LEU A 69 8.36 18.55 -7.71
C LEU A 69 7.31 17.68 -7.00
N SER A 70 6.03 17.80 -7.37
CA SER A 70 4.97 16.93 -6.85
C SER A 70 5.26 15.46 -7.14
N ASN A 71 5.63 15.16 -8.38
CA ASN A 71 5.91 13.79 -8.81
C ASN A 71 7.14 13.22 -8.09
N HIS A 72 8.25 13.96 -8.05
CA HIS A 72 9.43 13.53 -7.32
C HIS A 72 9.13 13.28 -5.84
N PHE A 73 8.40 14.20 -5.20
CA PHE A 73 8.04 14.04 -3.80
C PHE A 73 7.16 12.80 -3.58
N LEU A 74 6.11 12.61 -4.40
CA LEU A 74 5.24 11.44 -4.29
C LEU A 74 5.98 10.12 -4.54
N TRP A 75 6.97 10.11 -5.45
CA TRP A 75 7.86 8.96 -5.65
C TRP A 75 8.72 8.64 -4.43
N HIS A 76 9.29 9.65 -3.78
CA HIS A 76 10.04 9.43 -2.54
C HIS A 76 9.14 8.92 -1.41
N ILE A 77 7.94 9.48 -1.28
CA ILE A 77 6.98 9.02 -0.28
C ILE A 77 6.52 7.58 -0.55
N TRP A 78 6.26 7.23 -1.81
CA TRP A 78 5.94 5.87 -2.23
C TRP A 78 7.03 4.88 -1.83
N LYS A 79 8.30 5.22 -2.09
CA LYS A 79 9.44 4.39 -1.67
C LYS A 79 9.50 4.23 -0.14
N SER A 80 9.28 5.31 0.62
CA SER A 80 9.27 5.27 2.09
C SER A 80 8.13 4.38 2.61
N LEU A 81 6.92 4.53 2.07
CA LEU A 81 5.76 3.72 2.43
C LEU A 81 5.98 2.25 2.10
N ASN A 82 6.46 1.93 0.90
CA ASN A 82 6.76 0.55 0.52
C ASN A 82 7.80 -0.08 1.43
N PHE A 83 8.87 0.66 1.74
CA PHE A 83 9.89 0.18 2.66
C PHE A 83 9.29 -0.17 4.03
N GLN A 84 8.43 0.69 4.58
CA GLN A 84 7.76 0.41 5.85
C GLN A 84 6.82 -0.79 5.79
N LEU A 85 6.01 -0.89 4.72
CA LEU A 85 5.13 -2.03 4.50
C LEU A 85 5.92 -3.33 4.44
N HIS A 86 7.04 -3.35 3.70
CA HIS A 86 7.94 -4.50 3.63
C HIS A 86 8.50 -4.90 4.99
N GLN A 87 9.02 -3.95 5.77
CA GLN A 87 9.53 -4.26 7.10
C GLN A 87 8.46 -4.88 8.00
N TYR A 88 7.21 -4.42 7.90
CA TYR A 88 6.11 -5.03 8.64
C TYR A 88 5.80 -6.45 8.18
N LEU A 89 5.70 -6.68 6.88
CA LEU A 89 5.37 -7.99 6.31
C LEU A 89 6.49 -9.01 6.56
N GLU A 90 7.76 -8.63 6.41
CA GLU A 90 8.89 -9.48 6.76
C GLU A 90 8.90 -9.84 8.26
N SER A 91 8.52 -8.90 9.14
CA SER A 91 8.43 -9.18 10.58
C SER A 91 7.30 -10.16 10.94
N LEU A 92 6.28 -10.27 10.10
CA LEU A 92 5.16 -11.20 10.25
C LEU A 92 5.53 -12.62 9.81
N GLU A 93 6.32 -12.74 8.75
CA GLU A 93 6.72 -14.03 8.17
C GLU A 93 7.86 -14.69 8.96
N ASN A 94 8.76 -13.90 9.57
CA ASN A 94 9.93 -14.39 10.31
C ASN A 94 9.63 -14.68 11.79
N THR A 95 8.59 -15.47 12.09
CA THR A 95 8.19 -15.82 13.47
C THR A 95 9.13 -16.79 14.21
N ASP A 96 10.13 -17.38 13.54
CA ASP A 96 11.02 -18.40 14.12
C ASP A 96 12.34 -17.84 14.70
N GLU A 97 12.70 -16.58 14.43
CA GLU A 97 13.84 -15.93 15.10
C GLU A 97 13.35 -14.98 16.21
N PRO A 98 13.93 -15.03 17.41
CA PRO A 98 13.66 -14.04 18.45
C PRO A 98 14.31 -12.72 18.04
N SER A 99 13.71 -12.01 17.10
CA SER A 99 13.99 -10.60 16.90
C SER A 99 13.43 -9.83 18.10
N GLU A 100 14.10 -8.76 18.52
CA GLU A 100 13.57 -7.81 19.53
C GLU A 100 12.24 -7.15 19.08
N PHE A 101 11.79 -7.45 17.86
CA PHE A 101 10.53 -7.04 17.23
C PHE A 101 9.43 -8.12 17.31
N SER A 102 9.62 -9.17 18.12
CA SER A 102 8.64 -10.25 18.29
C SER A 102 7.31 -9.74 18.89
N SER A 103 6.38 -9.46 17.98
CA SER A 103 4.99 -9.09 18.26
C SER A 103 4.19 -10.33 18.67
N PRO A 104 3.08 -10.21 19.45
CA PRO A 104 2.28 -11.38 19.80
C PRO A 104 1.80 -12.04 18.50
N ALA A 105 2.03 -13.35 18.41
CA ALA A 105 1.60 -14.20 17.30
C ALA A 105 0.25 -13.72 16.75
N VAL A 106 0.26 -13.20 15.53
CA VAL A 106 -0.98 -12.95 14.78
C VAL A 106 -1.66 -14.30 14.73
N LYS A 107 -2.75 -14.45 15.48
CA LYS A 107 -3.41 -15.76 15.68
C LYS A 107 -4.01 -16.32 14.40
N ASP A 108 -4.04 -15.53 13.32
CA ASP A 108 -4.50 -15.91 11.99
C ASP A 108 -3.91 -14.94 10.94
N LEU A 109 -2.77 -15.32 10.32
CA LEU A 109 -2.13 -14.51 9.28
C LEU A 109 -3.05 -14.31 8.07
N ASP A 110 -3.87 -15.31 7.73
CA ASP A 110 -4.79 -15.25 6.61
C ASP A 110 -5.87 -14.18 6.84
N GLN A 111 -6.38 -14.04 8.06
CA GLN A 111 -7.28 -12.93 8.41
C GLN A 111 -6.61 -11.55 8.32
N LEU A 112 -5.32 -11.44 8.64
CA LEU A 112 -4.60 -10.17 8.51
C LEU A 112 -4.41 -9.79 7.04
N TRP A 113 -4.05 -10.75 6.19
CA TRP A 113 -3.95 -10.55 4.75
C TRP A 113 -5.28 -10.16 4.14
N LEU A 114 -6.38 -10.79 4.57
CA LEU A 114 -7.73 -10.38 4.20
C LEU A 114 -8.00 -8.92 4.58
N GLN A 115 -7.75 -8.55 5.84
CA GLN A 115 -7.94 -7.18 6.31
C GLN A 115 -7.15 -6.19 5.47
N LEU A 116 -5.90 -6.53 5.15
CA LEU A 116 -5.08 -5.71 4.27
C LEU A 116 -5.75 -5.50 2.91
N GLU A 117 -6.30 -6.54 2.30
CA GLU A 117 -6.92 -6.45 0.98
C GLU A 117 -8.21 -5.63 0.97
N ILE A 118 -9.05 -5.79 2.00
CA ILE A 118 -10.33 -5.09 2.05
C ILE A 118 -10.24 -3.71 2.71
N SER A 119 -9.14 -3.38 3.40
CA SER A 119 -9.00 -2.14 4.18
C SER A 119 -8.93 -0.88 3.34
N SER A 120 -8.38 -0.97 2.12
CA SER A 120 -8.03 0.24 1.38
C SER A 120 -9.26 0.87 0.71
N LYS A 121 -10.25 0.07 0.25
CA LYS A 121 -11.47 0.48 -0.50
C LYS A 121 -11.31 1.78 -1.31
N VAL A 122 -10.15 1.97 -1.93
CA VAL A 122 -9.82 3.21 -2.62
C VAL A 122 -10.43 3.12 -4.00
N LYS A 123 -11.36 4.04 -4.27
CA LYS A 123 -11.87 4.25 -5.62
C LYS A 123 -10.97 5.25 -6.34
N PHE A 124 -10.45 4.86 -7.49
CA PHE A 124 -9.68 5.78 -8.33
C PHE A 124 -10.60 6.84 -8.94
N SER A 125 -10.07 8.06 -9.07
CA SER A 125 -10.78 9.12 -9.80
C SER A 125 -10.96 8.75 -11.29
N PRO A 126 -11.95 9.33 -12.00
CA PRO A 126 -12.14 9.06 -13.42
C PRO A 126 -10.89 9.30 -14.28
N ALA A 127 -10.09 10.32 -13.95
CA ALA A 127 -8.84 10.61 -14.67
C ALA A 127 -7.78 9.52 -14.46
N VAL A 128 -7.68 8.99 -13.24
CA VAL A 128 -6.79 7.86 -12.92
C VAL A 128 -7.31 6.57 -13.57
N MET A 129 -8.61 6.33 -13.55
CA MET A 129 -9.22 5.18 -14.23
C MET A 129 -8.95 5.19 -15.73
N SER A 130 -9.12 6.33 -16.40
CA SER A 130 -8.80 6.47 -17.81
C SER A 130 -7.33 6.17 -18.10
N PHE A 131 -6.41 6.65 -17.26
CA PHE A 131 -4.99 6.34 -17.40
C PHE A 131 -4.70 4.85 -17.20
N LEU A 132 -5.30 4.22 -16.20
CA LEU A 132 -5.12 2.80 -15.92
C LEU A 132 -5.67 1.91 -17.04
N GLN A 133 -6.78 2.30 -17.67
CA GLN A 133 -7.32 1.62 -18.86
C GLN A 133 -6.38 1.69 -20.06
N GLU A 134 -5.55 2.73 -20.18
CA GLU A 134 -4.49 2.82 -21.22
C GLU A 134 -3.31 1.86 -20.94
N CYS A 135 -3.21 1.32 -19.72
CA CYS A 135 -2.08 0.50 -19.26
C CYS A 135 -2.39 -1.01 -19.21
N GLY A 136 -3.67 -1.41 -19.30
CA GLY A 136 -4.10 -2.78 -19.03
C GLY A 136 -5.07 -3.34 -20.04
N ASP A 137 -5.35 -4.62 -19.85
CA ASP A 137 -6.24 -5.40 -20.69
C ASP A 137 -7.56 -5.63 -19.94
N THR A 138 -8.68 -5.42 -20.64
CA THR A 138 -10.00 -5.76 -20.09
C THR A 138 -10.27 -7.24 -20.31
N ILE A 139 -10.68 -7.94 -19.26
CA ILE A 139 -11.02 -9.36 -19.29
C ILE A 139 -12.49 -9.51 -18.93
N ASP A 140 -13.24 -10.14 -19.84
CA ASP A 140 -14.58 -10.65 -19.54
C ASP A 140 -14.44 -11.98 -18.80
N CYS A 141 -15.01 -12.06 -17.59
CA CYS A 141 -14.93 -13.25 -16.77
C CYS A 141 -16.17 -14.14 -16.95
N LYS A 142 -15.97 -15.45 -16.82
CA LYS A 142 -17.05 -16.40 -16.58
C LYS A 142 -17.39 -16.43 -15.09
N GLU A 143 -18.61 -16.84 -14.77
CA GLU A 143 -19.00 -17.10 -13.39
C GLU A 143 -18.07 -18.14 -12.74
N ASN A 144 -17.63 -17.86 -11.51
CA ASN A 144 -16.67 -18.64 -10.73
C ASN A 144 -15.28 -18.81 -11.38
N GLN A 145 -14.95 -18.01 -12.40
CA GLN A 145 -13.61 -18.01 -12.98
C GLN A 145 -12.59 -17.47 -11.96
N ASN A 146 -11.51 -18.21 -11.74
CA ASN A 146 -10.35 -17.72 -10.99
C ASN A 146 -9.74 -16.53 -11.72
N VAL A 147 -9.64 -15.41 -11.02
CA VAL A 147 -8.90 -14.22 -11.41
C VAL A 147 -7.49 -14.26 -10.82
N ILE A 148 -7.38 -14.67 -9.56
CA ILE A 148 -6.12 -14.89 -8.84
C ILE A 148 -6.24 -16.21 -8.09
N GLU A 149 -5.17 -17.00 -8.12
CA GLU A 149 -5.07 -18.25 -7.35
C GLU A 149 -4.24 -18.01 -6.08
N LYS A 150 -4.64 -18.61 -4.96
CA LYS A 150 -3.82 -18.64 -3.73
C LYS A 150 -2.43 -19.21 -4.05
N ASP A 151 -1.42 -18.63 -3.43
CA ASP A 151 0.02 -18.91 -3.58
C ASP A 151 0.59 -18.63 -4.99
N SER A 152 -0.18 -17.99 -5.87
CA SER A 152 0.34 -17.55 -7.17
C SER A 152 1.22 -16.32 -7.01
N ASN A 153 2.33 -16.30 -7.74
CA ASN A 153 3.16 -15.10 -7.89
C ASN A 153 2.38 -14.05 -8.68
N CYS A 154 1.87 -13.04 -8.00
CA CYS A 154 1.08 -11.98 -8.60
C CYS A 154 1.94 -10.74 -8.81
N ASN A 155 2.10 -10.33 -10.07
CA ASN A 155 2.81 -9.12 -10.49
C ASN A 155 1.86 -8.12 -11.17
N GLU A 156 0.58 -8.20 -10.84
CA GLU A 156 -0.51 -7.50 -11.52
C GLU A 156 -1.42 -6.85 -10.49
N ILE A 157 -2.06 -5.76 -10.90
CA ILE A 157 -3.19 -5.20 -10.16
C ILE A 157 -4.46 -5.40 -10.95
N HIS A 158 -5.56 -5.57 -10.23
CA HIS A 158 -6.86 -5.81 -10.82
C HIS A 158 -7.87 -4.78 -10.33
N ILE A 159 -8.74 -4.34 -11.23
CA ILE A 159 -9.80 -3.38 -10.92
C ILE A 159 -11.11 -3.92 -11.47
N VAL A 160 -12.14 -3.99 -10.64
CA VAL A 160 -13.47 -4.43 -11.09
C VAL A 160 -14.11 -3.30 -11.89
N LEU A 161 -14.44 -3.56 -13.16
CA LEU A 161 -15.13 -2.60 -14.03
C LEU A 161 -16.65 -2.80 -13.99
N GLU A 162 -17.10 -4.05 -14.01
CA GLU A 162 -18.50 -4.47 -13.95
C GLU A 162 -18.61 -5.76 -13.12
N GLY A 163 -19.79 -6.01 -12.53
CA GLY A 163 -20.03 -7.17 -11.67
C GLY A 163 -19.28 -7.12 -10.33
N GLU A 164 -18.97 -8.29 -9.78
CA GLU A 164 -18.33 -8.45 -8.47
C GLU A 164 -17.28 -9.57 -8.51
N VAL A 165 -16.31 -9.49 -7.60
CA VAL A 165 -15.27 -10.51 -7.39
C VAL A 165 -15.26 -10.91 -5.92
N SER A 166 -15.35 -12.21 -5.62
CA SER A 166 -15.18 -12.75 -4.27
C SER A 166 -13.71 -12.95 -3.96
N LEU A 167 -13.32 -12.59 -2.75
CA LEU A 167 -12.04 -12.95 -2.16
C LEU A 167 -12.28 -14.15 -1.24
N GLU A 168 -11.45 -15.19 -1.39
CA GLU A 168 -11.61 -16.47 -0.71
C GLU A 168 -10.32 -16.92 -0.02
N ILE A 169 -10.48 -17.44 1.20
CA ILE A 169 -9.46 -18.18 1.94
C ILE A 169 -10.00 -19.58 2.16
N ASP A 170 -9.24 -20.61 1.77
CA ASP A 170 -9.60 -22.01 1.95
C ASP A 170 -11.04 -22.36 1.50
N GLN A 171 -11.46 -21.76 0.38
CA GLN A 171 -12.79 -21.89 -0.25
C GLN A 171 -13.95 -21.18 0.46
N GLU A 172 -13.70 -20.46 1.56
CA GLU A 172 -14.70 -19.60 2.20
C GLU A 172 -14.62 -18.18 1.66
N VAL A 173 -15.76 -17.61 1.27
CA VAL A 173 -15.86 -16.22 0.83
C VAL A 173 -15.72 -15.30 2.04
N VAL A 174 -14.66 -14.50 2.02
CA VAL A 174 -14.25 -13.64 3.14
C VAL A 174 -14.37 -12.15 2.80
N GLY A 175 -14.51 -11.81 1.52
CA GLY A 175 -14.70 -10.43 1.07
C GLY A 175 -15.29 -10.37 -0.33
N ILE A 176 -15.84 -9.21 -0.68
CA ILE A 176 -16.33 -8.91 -2.03
C ILE A 176 -15.71 -7.59 -2.48
N VAL A 177 -15.22 -7.57 -3.72
CA VAL A 177 -14.71 -6.39 -4.42
C VAL A 177 -15.73 -5.98 -5.47
N THR A 178 -16.07 -4.70 -5.47
CA THR A 178 -17.16 -4.10 -6.27
C THR A 178 -16.61 -3.13 -7.32
N PRO A 179 -17.44 -2.66 -8.28
CA PRO A 179 -16.96 -1.80 -9.36
C PRO A 179 -16.23 -0.53 -8.88
N GLY A 180 -15.06 -0.30 -9.47
CA GLY A 180 -14.12 0.78 -9.17
C GLY A 180 -13.16 0.50 -8.03
N GLU A 181 -13.27 -0.64 -7.34
CA GLU A 181 -12.33 -1.08 -6.31
C GLU A 181 -11.17 -1.88 -6.92
N VAL A 182 -10.02 -1.81 -6.23
CA VAL A 182 -8.75 -2.41 -6.62
C VAL A 182 -8.48 -3.58 -5.69
N PHE A 183 -7.84 -4.63 -6.22
CA PHE A 183 -7.28 -5.72 -5.43
C PHE A 183 -5.96 -6.19 -6.06
N ALA A 184 -5.22 -6.98 -5.28
CA ALA A 184 -3.83 -7.37 -5.49
C ALA A 184 -2.86 -6.18 -5.62
N GLU A 185 -3.20 -5.02 -5.07
CA GLU A 185 -2.35 -3.84 -5.13
C GLU A 185 -0.98 -4.04 -4.45
N LEU A 186 -0.87 -5.03 -3.57
CA LEU A 186 0.37 -5.41 -2.88
C LEU A 186 1.45 -5.84 -3.89
N ALA A 187 1.04 -6.36 -5.06
CA ALA A 187 1.95 -6.66 -6.16
C ALA A 187 2.76 -5.43 -6.63
N LEU A 188 2.23 -4.20 -6.49
CA LEU A 188 2.99 -2.98 -6.81
C LEU A 188 4.14 -2.75 -5.83
N SER A 189 3.94 -3.13 -4.58
CA SER A 189 4.87 -2.84 -3.49
C SER A 189 6.00 -3.87 -3.45
N GLN A 190 5.70 -5.14 -3.71
CA GLN A 190 6.66 -6.23 -3.56
C GLN A 190 7.29 -6.70 -4.88
N SER A 191 8.55 -7.14 -4.83
CA SER A 191 9.25 -7.74 -5.97
C SER A 191 8.72 -9.15 -6.26
N GLN A 192 8.31 -9.87 -5.22
CA GLN A 192 7.68 -11.19 -5.27
C GLN A 192 6.54 -11.18 -4.26
N TYR A 193 5.30 -11.02 -4.73
CA TYR A 193 4.10 -11.13 -3.92
C TYR A 193 3.43 -12.46 -4.25
N SER A 194 3.30 -13.33 -3.25
CA SER A 194 2.47 -14.53 -3.35
C SER A 194 1.08 -14.19 -2.81
N SER A 195 0.04 -14.41 -3.61
CA SER A 195 -1.32 -14.11 -3.16
C SER A 195 -1.74 -15.04 -2.03
N HIS A 196 -2.08 -14.50 -0.86
CA HIS A 196 -2.58 -15.33 0.26
C HIS A 196 -4.06 -15.73 0.13
N LEU A 197 -4.75 -15.16 -0.86
CA LEU A 197 -6.17 -15.39 -1.13
C LEU A 197 -6.39 -15.77 -2.60
N SER A 198 -7.52 -16.43 -2.85
CA SER A 198 -8.04 -16.61 -4.21
C SER A 198 -9.04 -15.50 -4.52
N ALA A 199 -9.11 -15.08 -5.77
CA ALA A 199 -10.11 -14.13 -6.25
C ALA A 199 -10.93 -14.77 -7.37
N LYS A 200 -12.26 -14.76 -7.27
CA LYS A 200 -13.16 -15.36 -8.28
C LYS A 200 -14.23 -14.39 -8.74
N ALA A 201 -14.53 -14.41 -10.03
CA ALA A 201 -15.65 -13.64 -10.57
C ALA A 201 -16.99 -14.21 -10.07
N CYS A 202 -17.85 -13.37 -9.49
CA CYS A 202 -19.14 -13.81 -8.96
C CYS A 202 -20.20 -14.07 -10.05
N SER A 203 -20.00 -13.58 -11.28
CA SER A 203 -20.97 -13.75 -12.37
C SER A 203 -20.31 -13.69 -13.75
N ALA A 204 -21.03 -14.12 -14.78
CA ALA A 204 -20.63 -13.98 -16.18
C ALA A 204 -20.70 -12.53 -16.71
N GLN A 205 -21.17 -11.58 -15.89
CA GLN A 205 -21.16 -10.14 -16.20
C GLN A 205 -19.94 -9.43 -15.60
N THR A 206 -19.11 -10.15 -14.83
CA THR A 206 -17.93 -9.57 -14.20
C THR A 206 -16.90 -9.23 -15.27
N LYS A 207 -16.44 -7.97 -15.27
CA LYS A 207 -15.33 -7.50 -16.10
C LYS A 207 -14.26 -6.90 -15.21
N ILE A 208 -13.02 -7.25 -15.50
CA ILE A 208 -11.86 -6.76 -14.76
C ILE A 208 -10.89 -6.05 -15.70
N LEU A 209 -10.25 -5.01 -15.21
CA LEU A 209 -9.05 -4.44 -15.82
C LEU A 209 -7.83 -5.07 -15.14
N LYS A 210 -7.04 -5.82 -15.91
CA LYS A 210 -5.79 -6.43 -15.46
C LYS A 210 -4.63 -5.57 -15.94
N ILE A 211 -3.75 -5.17 -15.03
CA ILE A 211 -2.61 -4.30 -15.34
C ILE A 211 -1.34 -4.93 -14.78
N GLU A 212 -0.43 -5.31 -15.67
CA GLU A 212 0.90 -5.76 -15.27
C GLU A 212 1.70 -4.60 -14.69
N LYS A 213 2.41 -4.86 -13.58
CA LYS A 213 3.27 -3.88 -12.92
C LYS A 213 4.30 -3.27 -13.87
N SER A 214 4.89 -4.06 -14.76
CA SER A 214 5.87 -3.62 -15.75
C SER A 214 5.26 -2.58 -16.72
N LYS A 215 4.10 -2.89 -17.30
CA LYS A 215 3.36 -1.99 -18.20
C LYS A 215 2.97 -0.68 -17.50
N LEU A 216 2.53 -0.77 -16.24
CA LEU A 216 2.20 0.41 -15.45
C LEU A 216 3.43 1.30 -15.23
N ILE A 217 4.55 0.72 -14.78
CA ILE A 217 5.79 1.45 -14.52
C ILE A 217 6.32 2.10 -15.81
N GLU A 218 6.28 1.40 -16.95
CA GLU A 218 6.70 1.93 -18.25
C GLU A 218 5.89 3.18 -18.66
N LYS A 219 4.59 3.18 -18.37
CA LYS A 219 3.68 4.29 -18.68
C LYS A 219 3.75 5.46 -17.70
N MET A 220 4.34 5.26 -16.51
CA MET A 220 4.44 6.29 -15.48
C MET A 220 5.55 7.30 -15.81
N ASP A 221 5.16 8.37 -16.51
CA ASP A 221 6.02 9.54 -16.70
C ASP A 221 6.11 10.38 -15.41
N GLN A 222 7.33 10.63 -14.92
CA GLN A 222 7.61 11.46 -13.74
C GLN A 222 7.22 12.93 -13.92
N ASN A 223 6.84 13.37 -15.13
CA ASN A 223 6.36 14.72 -15.39
C ASN A 223 4.85 14.80 -15.66
N SER A 224 4.15 13.66 -15.71
CA SER A 224 2.73 13.63 -16.03
C SER A 224 1.83 13.90 -14.81
N PRO A 225 0.81 14.77 -14.92
CA PRO A 225 -0.22 14.95 -13.90
C PRO A 225 -1.04 13.69 -13.61
N LYS A 226 -1.20 12.80 -14.61
CA LYS A 226 -1.87 11.51 -14.43
C LYS A 226 -1.06 10.63 -13.47
N THR A 227 0.27 10.62 -13.60
CA THR A 227 1.18 9.91 -12.69
C THR A 227 1.09 10.43 -11.27
N ALA A 228 1.10 11.76 -11.05
CA ALA A 228 0.88 12.32 -9.70
C ALA A 228 -0.42 11.82 -9.07
N SER A 229 -1.51 11.88 -9.86
CA SER A 229 -2.84 11.50 -9.38
C SER A 229 -2.92 10.01 -9.03
N LEU A 230 -2.29 9.15 -9.84
CA LEU A 230 -2.15 7.73 -9.54
C LEU A 230 -1.32 7.52 -8.28
N MET A 231 -0.13 8.14 -8.18
CA MET A 231 0.77 8.02 -7.03
C MET A 231 0.12 8.50 -5.74
N LEU A 232 -0.64 9.60 -5.78
CA LEU A 232 -1.47 10.06 -4.67
C LEU A 232 -2.45 8.99 -4.19
N SER A 233 -3.07 8.26 -5.12
CA SER A 233 -4.04 7.21 -4.80
C SER A 233 -3.36 5.97 -4.25
N VAL A 234 -2.26 5.54 -4.88
CA VAL A 234 -1.47 4.38 -4.51
C VAL A 234 -0.77 4.57 -3.15
N CYS A 235 -0.21 5.75 -2.88
CA CYS A 235 0.33 6.07 -1.56
C CYS A 235 -0.74 6.07 -0.45
N LYS A 236 -1.97 6.52 -0.75
CA LYS A 236 -3.07 6.41 0.23
C LYS A 236 -3.42 4.97 0.53
N ILE A 237 -3.47 4.12 -0.50
CA ILE A 237 -3.73 2.68 -0.33
C ILE A 237 -2.70 2.05 0.60
N VAL A 238 -1.41 2.24 0.32
CA VAL A 238 -0.34 1.66 1.16
C VAL A 238 -0.32 2.27 2.55
N ALA A 239 -0.58 3.57 2.70
CA ALA A 239 -0.73 4.18 4.02
C ALA A 239 -1.86 3.53 4.85
N HIS A 240 -3.03 3.27 4.24
CA HIS A 240 -4.14 2.57 4.91
C HIS A 240 -3.76 1.14 5.32
N LYS A 241 -3.03 0.41 4.48
CA LYS A 241 -2.55 -0.94 4.81
C LYS A 241 -1.59 -0.94 6.01
N ILE A 242 -0.59 -0.04 6.01
CA ILE A 242 0.34 0.08 7.14
C ILE A 242 -0.41 0.49 8.42
N GLN A 243 -1.39 1.38 8.31
CA GLN A 243 -2.22 1.74 9.46
C GLN A 243 -3.04 0.57 9.98
N THR A 244 -3.62 -0.24 9.09
CA THR A 244 -4.37 -1.44 9.47
C THR A 244 -3.46 -2.41 10.22
N LEU A 245 -2.25 -2.64 9.71
CA LEU A 245 -1.23 -3.44 10.38
C LEU A 245 -0.93 -2.90 11.79
N HIS A 246 -0.76 -1.58 11.96
CA HIS A 246 -0.53 -0.99 13.28
C HIS A 246 -1.69 -1.20 14.25
N GLN A 247 -2.93 -1.17 13.77
CA GLN A 247 -4.12 -1.32 14.63
C GLN A 247 -4.38 -2.76 15.05
N SER A 248 -3.87 -3.72 14.28
CA SER A 248 -3.94 -5.14 14.59
C SER A 248 -2.92 -5.58 15.67
N TYR A 249 -2.08 -4.66 16.16
CA TYR A 249 -1.05 -4.85 17.20
C TYR A 249 -1.24 -3.94 18.42
#